data_AF-A0A956AK90-F1
#
_entry.id   AF-A0A956AK90-F1
#
_cell.length_a   1.000
_cell.length_b   1.000
_cell.length_c   1.000
_cell.angle_alpha   90.00
_cell.angle_beta   90.00
_cell.angle_gamma   90.00
#
_symmetry.space_group_name_H-M   'P 1'
#
loop_
_entity.id
_entity.type
_entity.pdbx_description
1 polymer ?
#
loop_
_entity_poly.entity_id
_entity_poly.type
_entity_poly.pdbx_seq_one_letter_code
_entity_poly.pdbx_strand_id
1 'polypeptide(L)'
;MALTAFTSRLGRGQGRLATSKATGGDYAFVLGDAEPGRLFELAPGDHAEVTQQTDLTGVMLVRALLRLRVPASTPPGLAWEASIIVDGTKLASMRAKPGRERLVTDLAANVSKLSGLHTTGVRLELVTT
;
A
#
# COMPACT_ATOMS: atom_id res chain seq x y z
N MET A 1 6.25 -22.36 4.16
CA MET A 1 5.22 -21.31 4.38
C MET A 1 4.18 -21.43 3.28
N ALA A 2 2.90 -21.37 3.60
CA ALA A 2 1.84 -21.35 2.59
C ALA A 2 1.89 -20.01 1.83
N LEU A 3 1.78 -20.05 0.50
CA LEU A 3 1.75 -18.84 -0.33
C LEU A 3 0.39 -18.16 -0.18
N THR A 4 0.39 -16.88 0.21
CA THR A 4 -0.83 -16.07 0.32
C THR A 4 -1.07 -15.25 -0.96
N ALA A 5 -2.23 -14.60 -1.06
CA ALA A 5 -2.50 -13.60 -2.10
C ALA A 5 -1.40 -12.53 -2.22
N PHE A 6 -0.69 -12.26 -1.12
CA PHE A 6 0.27 -11.16 -0.97
C PHE A 6 1.74 -11.58 -1.03
N THR A 7 2.02 -12.89 -1.14
CA THR A 7 3.41 -13.42 -1.19
C THR A 7 3.63 -14.38 -2.34
N SER A 8 2.56 -14.93 -2.92
CA SER A 8 2.62 -15.91 -4.02
C SER A 8 3.36 -15.44 -5.27
N ARG A 9 3.54 -14.13 -5.45
CA ARG A 9 4.14 -13.51 -6.64
C ARG A 9 5.19 -12.45 -6.33
N LEU A 10 5.82 -12.51 -5.17
CA LEU A 10 6.93 -11.62 -4.82
C LEU A 10 8.06 -11.76 -5.86
N GLY A 11 8.52 -10.62 -6.39
CA GLY A 11 9.53 -10.56 -7.46
C GLY A 11 9.01 -10.78 -8.89
N ARG A 12 7.71 -11.10 -9.06
CA ARG A 12 7.07 -11.23 -10.39
C ARG A 12 5.95 -10.21 -10.61
N GLY A 13 4.96 -10.22 -9.71
CA GLY A 13 3.80 -9.32 -9.75
C GLY A 13 3.73 -8.36 -8.56
N GLN A 14 4.53 -8.61 -7.52
CA GLN A 14 4.55 -7.85 -6.28
C GLN A 14 5.99 -7.58 -5.83
N GLY A 15 6.19 -6.55 -5.02
CA GLY A 15 7.50 -6.11 -4.54
C GLY A 15 8.13 -5.03 -5.42
N ARG A 16 9.45 -4.87 -5.36
CA ARG A 16 10.17 -3.88 -6.17
C ARG A 16 10.33 -4.38 -7.60
N LEU A 17 9.60 -3.78 -8.54
CA LEU A 17 9.55 -4.21 -9.93
C LEU A 17 9.89 -3.06 -10.86
N ALA A 18 10.62 -3.37 -11.94
CA ALA A 18 10.75 -2.46 -13.07
C ALA A 18 9.40 -2.40 -13.80
N THR A 19 8.84 -1.21 -14.00
CA THR A 19 7.53 -1.06 -14.64
C THR A 19 7.33 0.32 -15.25
N SER A 20 6.75 0.36 -16.44
CA SER A 20 6.32 1.62 -17.08
C SER A 20 5.21 2.35 -16.29
N LYS A 21 4.63 1.68 -15.29
CA LYS A 21 3.65 2.26 -14.38
C LYS A 21 4.29 2.88 -13.12
N ALA A 22 5.61 2.97 -13.05
CA ALA A 22 6.27 3.67 -11.95
C ALA A 22 5.83 5.14 -11.94
N THR A 23 5.59 5.66 -10.73
CA THR A 23 5.22 7.07 -10.54
C THR A 23 6.45 7.98 -10.48
N GLY A 24 7.66 7.40 -10.36
CA GLY A 24 8.94 8.07 -10.51
C GLY A 24 10.06 7.03 -10.72
N GLY A 25 11.01 7.33 -11.62
CA GLY A 25 12.10 6.42 -12.00
C GLY A 25 11.62 5.14 -12.72
N ASP A 26 12.49 4.13 -12.79
CA ASP A 26 12.22 2.89 -13.53
C ASP A 26 11.52 1.80 -12.69
N TYR A 27 11.51 1.95 -11.37
CA TYR A 27 11.04 0.94 -10.42
C TYR A 27 9.90 1.46 -9.54
N ALA A 28 8.96 0.57 -9.22
CA ALA A 28 7.91 0.81 -8.24
C ALA A 28 7.86 -0.31 -7.19
N PHE A 29 7.42 0.02 -5.97
CA PHE A 29 6.97 -0.97 -5.01
C PHE A 29 5.50 -1.29 -5.31
N VAL A 30 5.25 -2.48 -5.85
CA VAL A 30 3.91 -2.96 -6.18
C VAL A 30 3.37 -3.77 -5.02
N LEU A 31 2.27 -3.29 -4.42
CA LEU A 31 1.56 -3.95 -3.34
C LEU A 31 0.27 -4.58 -3.90
N GLY A 32 0.10 -5.89 -3.70
CA GLY A 32 -0.99 -6.66 -4.29
C GLY A 32 -0.81 -6.95 -5.79
N ASP A 33 -1.74 -7.71 -6.36
CA ASP A 33 -1.71 -8.09 -7.77
C ASP A 33 -3.10 -7.86 -8.38
N ALA A 34 -3.12 -7.35 -9.61
CA ALA A 34 -4.34 -7.09 -10.35
C ALA A 34 -4.28 -7.70 -11.77
N GLU A 35 -3.45 -8.73 -11.96
CA GLU A 35 -3.45 -9.62 -13.11
C GLU A 35 -4.81 -10.35 -13.22
N PRO A 36 -5.51 -10.26 -14.36
CA PRO A 36 -6.78 -10.95 -14.56
C PRO A 36 -6.67 -12.47 -14.39
N GLY A 37 -7.76 -13.11 -13.96
CA GLY A 37 -7.84 -14.57 -13.83
C GLY A 37 -7.23 -15.13 -12.54
N ARG A 38 -6.76 -14.26 -11.62
CA ARG A 38 -6.32 -14.66 -10.28
C ARG A 38 -7.39 -14.37 -9.25
N LEU A 39 -7.77 -15.41 -8.51
CA LEU A 39 -8.75 -15.34 -7.44
C LEU A 39 -8.09 -15.79 -6.14
N PHE A 40 -8.39 -15.07 -5.07
CA PHE A 40 -7.95 -15.39 -3.72
C PHE A 40 -9.15 -15.19 -2.79
N GLU A 41 -9.25 -16.02 -1.76
CA GLU A 41 -10.12 -15.74 -0.62
C GLU A 41 -9.51 -14.59 0.17
N LEU A 42 -10.27 -13.51 0.35
CA LEU A 42 -9.84 -12.31 1.06
C LEU A 42 -10.80 -12.02 2.21
N ALA A 43 -10.23 -11.62 3.34
CA ALA A 43 -10.95 -11.21 4.54
C ALA A 43 -10.61 -9.75 4.92
N PRO A 44 -11.46 -9.07 5.70
CA PRO A 44 -11.10 -7.77 6.28
C PRO A 44 -9.78 -7.87 7.06
N GLY A 45 -8.89 -6.89 6.87
CA GLY A 45 -7.55 -6.84 7.48
C GLY A 45 -6.45 -7.48 6.63
N ASP A 46 -6.79 -8.21 5.57
CA ASP A 46 -5.82 -8.72 4.62
C ASP A 46 -5.08 -7.57 3.92
N HIS A 47 -3.75 -7.66 3.90
CA HIS A 47 -2.91 -6.57 3.39
C HIS A 47 -1.59 -7.03 2.76
N ALA A 48 -1.05 -6.15 1.93
CA ALA A 48 0.36 -6.12 1.54
C ALA A 48 0.99 -4.81 2.01
N GLU A 49 2.23 -4.86 2.47
CA GLU A 49 2.95 -3.67 2.91
C GLU A 49 4.43 -3.72 2.55
N VAL A 50 5.02 -2.54 2.42
CA VAL A 50 6.46 -2.34 2.39
C VAL A 50 6.83 -1.45 3.56
N THR A 51 7.77 -1.92 4.39
CA THR A 51 8.21 -1.23 5.60
C THR A 51 9.73 -1.13 5.64
N GLN A 52 10.23 -0.11 6.32
CA GLN A 52 11.63 0.04 6.65
C GLN A 52 11.78 0.70 8.03
N GLN A 53 12.93 0.47 8.68
CA GLN A 53 13.32 1.27 9.83
C GLN A 53 13.70 2.67 9.36
N THR A 54 13.22 3.71 10.03
CA THR A 54 13.49 5.10 9.69
C THR A 54 13.62 5.91 10.97
N ASP A 55 14.70 6.66 11.09
CA ASP A 55 14.83 7.65 12.16
C ASP A 55 13.95 8.86 11.83
N LEU A 56 12.95 9.12 12.67
CA LEU A 56 12.01 10.23 12.50
C LEU A 56 12.40 11.48 13.30
N THR A 57 13.56 11.50 13.94
CA THR A 57 14.04 12.66 14.69
C THR A 57 14.09 13.91 13.82
N GLY A 58 13.29 14.92 14.17
CA GLY A 58 13.20 16.18 13.43
C GLY A 58 12.48 16.10 12.08
N VAL A 59 11.88 14.95 11.73
CA VAL A 59 11.10 14.78 10.50
C VAL A 59 9.68 15.31 10.73
N MET A 60 9.20 16.17 9.82
CA MET A 60 7.85 16.76 9.93
C MET A 60 6.77 15.88 9.29
N LEU A 61 7.08 15.32 8.12
CA LEU A 61 6.13 14.57 7.29
C LEU A 61 6.81 13.35 6.68
N VAL A 62 6.09 12.23 6.65
CA VAL A 62 6.34 11.13 5.72
C VAL A 62 5.36 11.29 4.55
N ARG A 63 5.85 11.24 3.31
CA ARG A 63 5.05 11.44 2.11
C ARG A 63 5.18 10.25 1.16
N ALA A 64 4.10 9.93 0.47
CA ALA A 64 4.06 8.87 -0.53
C ALA A 64 3.38 9.35 -1.82
N LEU A 65 4.07 9.11 -2.94
CA LEU A 65 3.54 9.25 -4.30
C LEU A 65 3.04 7.88 -4.76
N LEU A 66 1.72 7.72 -4.89
CA LEU A 66 1.09 6.43 -5.10
C LEU A 66 0.21 6.43 -6.35
N ARG A 67 0.12 5.27 -7.00
CA ARG A 67 -0.92 4.96 -7.99
C ARG A 67 -1.76 3.83 -7.42
N LEU A 68 -2.98 4.13 -6.98
CA LEU A 68 -3.91 3.13 -6.48
C LEU A 68 -4.85 2.68 -7.61
N ARG A 69 -4.81 1.39 -7.96
CA ARG A 69 -5.74 0.77 -8.89
C ARG A 69 -6.66 -0.18 -8.13
N VAL A 70 -7.96 0.11 -8.13
CA VAL A 70 -8.96 -0.74 -7.49
C VAL A 70 -9.61 -1.64 -8.55
N PRO A 71 -9.74 -2.96 -8.28
CA PRO A 71 -10.45 -3.87 -9.19
C PRO A 71 -11.88 -3.38 -9.49
N ALA A 72 -12.44 -3.80 -10.63
CA ALA A 72 -13.76 -3.38 -11.10
C ALA A 72 -14.89 -3.66 -10.08
N SER A 73 -14.74 -4.74 -9.33
CA SER A 73 -15.58 -5.11 -8.21
C SER A 73 -14.77 -5.20 -6.93
N THR A 74 -15.40 -4.90 -5.81
CA THR A 74 -14.90 -5.16 -4.46
C THR A 74 -16.04 -5.85 -3.71
N PRO A 75 -15.77 -6.83 -2.83
CA PRO A 75 -16.84 -7.49 -2.08
C PRO A 75 -17.74 -6.46 -1.35
N PRO A 76 -19.06 -6.68 -1.28
CA PRO A 76 -19.97 -5.78 -0.59
C PRO A 76 -19.54 -5.53 0.86
N GLY A 77 -19.59 -4.26 1.29
CA GLY A 77 -19.17 -3.85 2.64
C GLY A 77 -17.66 -3.71 2.84
N LEU A 78 -16.85 -3.95 1.81
CA LEU A 78 -15.39 -3.82 1.86
C LEU A 78 -14.84 -2.77 0.88
N ALA A 79 -13.67 -2.24 1.19
CA ALA A 79 -12.94 -1.28 0.36
C ALA A 79 -11.43 -1.52 0.42
N TRP A 80 -10.73 -1.23 -0.67
CA TRP A 80 -9.27 -1.15 -0.66
C TRP A 80 -8.80 0.22 -0.18
N GLU A 81 -7.89 0.22 0.79
CA GLU A 81 -7.30 1.40 1.39
C GLU A 81 -5.78 1.38 1.28
N ALA A 82 -5.20 2.46 0.76
CA ALA A 82 -3.76 2.70 0.81
C ALA A 82 -3.45 3.63 1.99
N SER A 83 -2.48 3.27 2.83
CA SER A 83 -2.13 4.01 4.05
C SER A 83 -0.62 4.17 4.23
N ILE A 84 -0.22 5.27 4.86
CA ILE A 84 1.09 5.39 5.52
C ILE A 84 0.93 4.86 6.95
N ILE A 85 1.80 3.93 7.32
CA ILE A 85 1.84 3.35 8.66
C ILE A 85 3.15 3.71 9.37
N VAL A 86 3.07 3.94 10.68
CA VAL A 86 4.22 4.06 11.58
C VAL A 86 3.97 3.18 12.81
N ASP A 87 4.86 2.23 13.05
CA ASP A 87 4.73 1.20 14.10
C ASP A 87 3.37 0.49 14.08
N GLY A 88 2.89 0.16 12.88
CA GLY A 88 1.60 -0.47 12.64
C GLY A 88 0.39 0.47 12.72
N THR A 89 0.56 1.73 13.14
CA THR A 89 -0.51 2.72 13.22
C THR A 89 -0.67 3.47 11.90
N LYS A 90 -1.89 3.53 11.35
CA LYS A 90 -2.20 4.34 10.16
C LYS A 90 -2.22 5.83 10.52
N LEU A 91 -1.34 6.61 9.91
CA LEU A 91 -1.27 8.07 10.15
C LEU A 91 -1.84 8.89 8.99
N ALA A 92 -1.94 8.30 7.80
CA ALA A 92 -2.63 8.87 6.65
C ALA A 92 -3.19 7.74 5.79
N SER A 93 -4.38 7.91 5.22
CA SER A 93 -4.98 6.90 4.36
C SER A 93 -5.81 7.50 3.24
N MET A 94 -6.07 6.70 2.21
CA MET A 94 -7.00 7.05 1.16
C MET A 94 -7.65 5.81 0.53
N ARG A 95 -8.88 6.00 0.04
CA ARG A 95 -9.64 4.97 -0.70
C ARG A 95 -10.00 5.46 -2.09
N ALA A 96 -10.18 4.54 -3.03
CA ALA A 96 -10.70 4.82 -4.36
C ALA A 96 -11.92 3.94 -4.66
N LYS A 97 -12.81 4.42 -5.54
CA LYS A 97 -14.00 3.66 -5.94
C LYS A 97 -13.59 2.41 -6.73
N PRO A 98 -14.37 1.31 -6.66
CA PRO A 98 -14.17 0.16 -7.54
C PRO A 98 -14.08 0.56 -9.01
N GLY A 99 -13.18 -0.11 -9.74
CA GLY A 99 -12.91 0.14 -11.16
C GLY A 99 -12.17 1.45 -11.46
N ARG A 100 -11.73 2.19 -10.44
CA ARG A 100 -10.96 3.43 -10.63
C ARG A 100 -9.48 3.21 -10.40
N GLU A 101 -8.71 3.97 -11.15
CA GLU A 101 -7.32 4.25 -10.87
C GLU A 101 -7.20 5.70 -10.39
N ARG A 102 -6.40 5.93 -9.35
CA ARG A 102 -6.12 7.25 -8.80
C ARG A 102 -4.62 7.43 -8.64
N LEU A 103 -4.08 8.47 -9.26
CA LEU A 103 -2.76 8.99 -8.93
C LEU A 103 -2.90 9.89 -7.70
N VAL A 104 -2.03 9.67 -6.73
CA VAL A 104 -2.02 10.33 -5.42
C VAL A 104 -0.67 10.99 -5.31
N THR A 105 -0.63 12.29 -5.61
CA THR A 105 0.63 13.03 -5.69
C THR A 105 1.19 13.42 -4.34
N ASP A 106 0.37 13.40 -3.28
CA ASP A 106 0.79 13.80 -1.94
C ASP A 106 -0.06 13.15 -0.83
N LEU A 107 0.11 11.83 -0.59
CA LEU A 107 -0.36 11.25 0.66
C LEU A 107 0.68 11.57 1.73
N ALA A 108 0.28 12.30 2.78
CA ALA A 108 1.22 12.80 3.80
C ALA A 108 0.76 12.47 5.22
N ALA A 109 1.65 11.90 6.02
CA ALA A 109 1.46 11.63 7.43
C ALA A 109 2.29 12.61 8.28
N ASN A 110 1.65 13.24 9.28
CA ASN A 110 2.35 14.08 10.24
C ASN A 110 3.07 13.21 11.28
N VAL A 111 4.40 13.35 11.32
CA VAL A 111 5.28 12.62 12.24
C VAL A 111 6.11 13.56 13.12
N SER A 112 5.79 14.86 13.13
CA SER A 112 6.54 15.91 13.87
C SER A 112 6.66 15.68 15.39
N LYS A 113 5.85 14.77 15.95
CA LYS A 113 5.88 14.39 17.37
C LYS A 113 6.59 13.05 17.63
N LEU A 114 7.12 12.41 16.59
CA LEU A 114 7.85 11.16 16.68
C LEU A 114 9.35 11.44 16.62
N SER A 115 10.16 10.61 17.29
CA SER A 115 11.60 10.76 17.36
C SER A 115 12.27 9.42 17.61
N GLY A 116 13.45 9.22 17.03
CA GLY A 116 14.16 7.96 17.07
C GLY A 116 13.71 7.01 15.97
N LEU A 117 14.13 5.75 16.10
CA LEU A 117 13.91 4.73 15.09
C LEU A 117 12.48 4.18 15.16
N HIS A 118 11.75 4.29 14.05
CA HIS A 118 10.39 3.78 13.89
C HIS A 118 10.28 2.88 12.66
N THR A 119 9.33 1.95 12.68
CA THR A 119 8.96 1.16 11.50
C THR A 119 7.99 1.97 10.66
N THR A 120 8.45 2.52 9.54
CA THR A 120 7.60 3.29 8.62
C THR A 120 7.26 2.46 7.39
N GLY A 121 6.08 2.64 6.82
CA GLY A 121 5.71 1.89 5.63
C GLY A 121 4.49 2.41 4.88
N VAL A 122 4.25 1.80 3.73
CA VAL A 122 3.02 1.95 2.95
C VAL A 122 2.31 0.60 2.93
N ARG A 123 1.02 0.61 3.26
CA ARG A 123 0.15 -0.57 3.32
C ARG A 123 -1.01 -0.42 2.35
N LEU A 124 -1.30 -1.47 1.59
CA LEU A 124 -2.56 -1.68 0.87
C LEU A 124 -3.36 -2.75 1.62
N GLU A 125 -4.54 -2.40 2.11
CA GLU A 125 -5.36 -3.26 2.97
C GLU A 125 -6.82 -3.30 2.52
N LEU A 126 -7.46 -4.45 2.69
CA LEU A 126 -8.90 -4.61 2.54
C LEU A 126 -9.59 -4.27 3.87
N VAL A 127 -10.32 -3.15 3.92
CA VAL A 127 -11.01 -2.64 5.11
C VAL A 127 -12.52 -2.77 4.97
N THR A 128 -13.25 -2.72 6.09
CA THR A 128 -14.71 -2.52 6.05
C THR A 128 -15.03 -1.08 5.62
N THR A 129 -16.08 -0.89 4.82
CA THR A 129 -16.50 0.42 4.32
C THR A 129 -17.02 1.35 5.41
#